data_AF-A0A417PSQ5-F1
#
_entry.id   AF-A0A417PSQ5-F1
#
_cell.length_a   1.000
_cell.length_b   1.000
_cell.length_c   1.000
_cell.angle_alpha   90.00
_cell.angle_beta   90.00
_cell.angle_gamma   90.00
#
_symmetry.space_group_name_H-M   'P 1'
#
loop_
_entity.id
_entity.type
_entity.pdbx_description
1 polymer ?
#
loop_
_entity_poly.entity_id
_entity_poly.type
_entity_poly.pdbx_seq_one_letter_code
_entity_poly.pdbx_strand_id
1 'polypeptide(L)' 'MQDRQRKIGISAKAYKCNVANEEEVKKTVEDVLKDYGKIDILVNNAAVIVWNRLHIHSSIWQRT' A
#
# COMPACT_ATOMS: atom_id res chain seq x y z
N MET A 1 16.88 -7.95 5.25
CA MET A 1 15.42 -8.27 5.18
C MET A 1 15.18 -9.66 4.60
N GLN A 2 15.83 -10.04 3.49
CA GLN A 2 15.68 -11.37 2.89
C GLN A 2 16.05 -12.54 3.83
N ASP A 3 17.02 -12.35 4.74
CA ASP A 3 17.39 -13.41 5.69
C ASP A 3 16.30 -13.77 6.70
N ARG A 4 15.41 -12.83 7.05
CA ARG A 4 14.27 -13.13 7.93
C ARG A 4 13.20 -13.93 7.21
N GLN A 5 12.92 -13.61 5.94
CA GLN A 5 11.94 -14.32 5.12
C GLN A 5 12.36 -15.78 4.88
N ARG A 6 13.64 -16.00 4.56
CA ARG A 6 14.22 -17.34 4.39
C ARG A 6 14.11 -18.20 5.66
N LYS A 7 14.36 -17.61 6.84
CA LYS A 7 14.29 -18.33 8.13
C LYS A 7 12.89 -18.82 8.49
N ILE A 8 11.84 -18.12 8.05
CA ILE A 8 10.44 -18.48 8.33
C ILE A 8 9.73 -19.13 7.14
N GLY A 9 10.46 -19.42 6.06
CA GLY A 9 9.93 -20.16 4.89
C GLY A 9 8.92 -19.38 4.04
N ILE A 10 8.92 -18.04 4.10
CA ILE A 10 8.00 -17.20 3.32
C ILE A 10 8.69 -16.53 2.13
N SER A 11 7.94 -16.29 1.06
CA SER A 11 8.33 -15.43 -0.06
C SER A 11 7.58 -14.10 0.03
N ALA A 12 8.29 -12.98 0.02
CA ALA A 12 7.67 -11.66 0.03
C ALA A 12 8.40 -10.69 -0.90
N LYS A 13 7.64 -10.01 -1.76
CA LYS A 13 8.12 -8.98 -2.69
C LYS A 13 7.48 -7.64 -2.35
N ALA A 14 8.25 -6.56 -2.46
CA ALA A 14 7.77 -5.21 -2.21
C ALA A 14 7.49 -4.50 -3.54
N TYR A 15 6.36 -3.79 -3.61
CA TYR A 15 5.95 -2.97 -4.74
C TYR A 15 5.79 -1.54 -4.25
N LYS A 16 6.41 -0.58 -4.94
CA LYS A 16 6.20 0.84 -4.66
C LYS A 16 4.87 1.25 -5.28
N CYS A 17 3.97 1.81 -4.48
CA CYS A 17 2.65 2.26 -4.92
C CYS A 17 2.20 3.45 -4.07
N ASN A 18 1.86 4.56 -4.71
CA ASN A 18 1.01 5.57 -4.10
C ASN A 18 -0.45 5.15 -4.20
N VAL A 19 -1.05 4.73 -3.08
CA VAL A 19 -2.44 4.23 -3.06
C VAL A 19 -3.49 5.29 -3.40
N ALA A 20 -3.13 6.59 -3.37
CA ALA A 20 -4.00 7.68 -3.83
C ALA A 20 -3.98 7.86 -5.37
N ASN A 21 -3.10 7.16 -6.09
CA ASN A 21 -3.01 7.19 -7.55
C ASN A 21 -3.59 5.89 -8.14
N GLU A 22 -4.75 5.99 -8.79
CA GLU A 22 -5.46 4.83 -9.36
C GLU A 22 -4.63 4.03 -10.38
N GLU A 23 -3.82 4.70 -11.20
CA GLU A 23 -2.99 4.04 -12.21
C GLU A 23 -1.88 3.20 -11.57
N GLU A 24 -1.26 3.72 -10.50
CA GLU A 24 -0.25 2.97 -9.74
C GLU A 24 -0.85 1.77 -9.01
N VAL A 25 -2.08 1.91 -8.50
CA VAL A 25 -2.82 0.80 -7.88
C VAL A 25 -3.09 -0.31 -8.91
N LYS A 26 -3.61 0.02 -10.09
CA LYS A 26 -3.88 -0.95 -11.16
C LYS A 26 -2.61 -1.69 -11.57
N LYS A 27 -1.52 -0.94 -11.82
CA LYS A 27 -0.22 -1.54 -12.15
C LYS A 27 0.29 -2.46 -11.05
N THR A 28 0.17 -2.07 -9.79
CA THR A 28 0.62 -2.89 -8.66
C THR A 28 -0.18 -4.18 -8.56
N VAL A 29 -1.50 -4.12 -8.78
CA VAL A 29 -2.36 -5.31 -8.80
C VAL A 29 -1.96 -6.25 -9.93
N GLU A 30 -1.71 -5.72 -11.14
CA GLU A 30 -1.23 -6.51 -12.28
C GLU A 30 0.12 -7.19 -12.00
N ASP A 31 1.07 -6.45 -11.44
CA ASP A 31 2.40 -6.98 -11.09
C ASP A 31 2.30 -8.09 -10.02
N VAL A 32 1.44 -7.92 -9.00
CA VAL A 32 1.19 -8.94 -7.98
C VAL A 32 0.55 -10.19 -8.58
N LEU A 33 -0.46 -10.02 -9.45
CA LEU A 33 -1.11 -11.14 -10.13
C LEU A 33 -0.13 -11.86 -11.07
N LYS A 34 0.79 -11.15 -11.71
CA LYS A 34 1.83 -11.75 -12.55
C LYS A 34 2.80 -12.60 -11.73
N ASP A 35 3.17 -12.16 -10.53
CA ASP A 35 4.13 -12.87 -9.68
C ASP A 35 3.50 -14.03 -8.89
N TYR A 36 2.23 -13.91 -8.48
CA TYR A 36 1.58 -14.85 -7.54
C TYR A 36 0.29 -15.50 -8.06
N GLY A 37 -0.25 -15.04 -9.19
CA GLY A 37 -1.44 -15.60 -9.86
C GLY A 37 -2.79 -15.17 -9.25
N LYS A 38 -2.84 -14.86 -7.96
CA LYS A 38 -4.06 -14.45 -7.25
C LYS A 38 -3.77 -13.53 -6.07
N ILE A 39 -4.82 -12.84 -5.61
CA ILE A 39 -4.83 -12.06 -4.36
C ILE A 39 -5.96 -12.60 -3.49
N ASP A 40 -5.62 -13.20 -2.35
CA ASP A 40 -6.62 -13.73 -1.41
C ASP A 40 -7.10 -12.70 -0.38
N ILE A 41 -6.23 -11.76 0.01
CA ILE A 41 -6.49 -10.79 1.09
C ILE A 41 -5.96 -9.42 0.68
N LEU A 42 -6.76 -8.38 0.91
CA LEU A 42 -6.37 -6.97 0.82
C LEU A 42 -6.42 -6.35 2.22
N VAL A 43 -5.27 -5.84 2.69
CA VAL A 43 -5.19 -5.08 3.95
C VAL A 43 -4.93 -3.61 3.61
N ASN A 44 -5.96 -2.79 3.69
CA ASN A 44 -5.87 -1.34 3.45
C ASN A 44 -5.23 -0.63 4.65
N ASN A 45 -3.93 -0.80 4.83
CA ASN A 45 -3.18 -0.30 5.98
C ASN A 45 -2.60 1.12 5.78
N ALA A 46 -2.44 1.59 4.54
CA ALA A 46 -1.83 2.88 4.27
C ALA A 46 -2.74 4.02 4.76
N ALA A 47 -2.19 4.91 5.58
CA ALA A 47 -2.91 6.06 6.13
C ALA A 47 -1.95 7.24 6.36
N VAL A 48 -2.52 8.45 6.37
CA VAL A 48 -1.84 9.68 6.78
C VAL A 48 -2.59 10.26 7.98
N ILE A 49 -1.88 10.50 9.08
CA ILE A 49 -2.45 11.15 10.26
C ILE A 49 -1.98 12.60 10.27
N VAL A 50 -2.93 13.54 10.31
CA VAL A 50 -2.67 14.97 10.42
C VAL A 50 -3.27 15.48 11.73
N TRP A 51 -2.43 15.96 12.64
CA TRP A 51 -2.86 16.55 13.92
C TRP A 51 -3.02 18.06 13.77
N ASN A 52 -4.26 18.56 13.88
CA ASN A 52 -4.58 20.00 13.81
C ASN A 52 -5.76 20.36 14.72
N ARG A 53 -5.95 21.67 14.98
CA ARG A 53 -7.18 22.19 15.62
C ARG A 53 -8.33 22.19 14.61
N LEU A 54 -9.58 22.13 15.06
CA LEU A 54 -10.77 22.03 14.20
C LEU A 54 -10.87 23.06 13.06
N HIS A 55 -10.27 24.24 13.20
CA HIS A 55 -10.19 25.24 12.12
C HIS A 55 -9.07 24.89 11.12
N ILE A 56 -9.33 23.90 10.26
CA ILE A 56 -8.46 23.51 9.15
C ILE A 56 -8.98 23.99 7.80
N HIS A 57 -8.04 24.29 6.88
CA HIS A 57 -8.35 24.56 5.49
C HIS A 57 -8.87 23.29 4.78
N SER A 58 -9.81 23.45 3.85
CA SER A 58 -10.46 22.34 3.15
C SER A 58 -9.50 21.39 2.43
N SER A 59 -8.35 21.89 1.96
CA SER A 59 -7.32 21.08 1.33
C SER A 59 -6.73 19.99 2.24
N ILE A 60 -6.89 20.09 3.56
CA ILE A 60 -6.43 19.06 4.49
C ILE A 60 -7.30 17.79 4.37
N TRP A 61 -8.59 17.92 4.03
CA TRP A 61 -9.49 16.79 3.81
C TRP A 61 -9.17 15.99 2.55
N GLN A 62 -8.48 16.58 1.57
CA GLN A 62 -8.09 15.89 0.34
C GLN A 62 -6.75 15.15 0.45
N ARG A 63 -6.13 15.14 1.65
CA ARG A 63 -4.83 14.49 1.90
C ARG A 63 -4.94 13.11 2.54
N THR A 64 -6.16 12.72 2.91
CA THR A 64 -6.51 11.43 3.52
C THR A 64 -7.34 10.62 2.55
#